data_AF-A0A7S0DR52-F1
#
_entry.id   AF-A0A7S0DR52-F1
#
_cell.length_a   1.000
_cell.length_b   1.000
_cell.length_c   1.000
_cell.angle_alpha   90.00
_cell.angle_beta   90.00
_cell.angle_gamma   90.00
#
_symmetry.space_group_name_H-M   'P 1'
#
loop_
_entity.id
_entity.type
_entity.pdbx_description
1 polymer ?
#
loop_
_entity_poly.entity_id
_entity_poly.type
_entity_poly.pdbx_seq_one_letter_code
_entity_poly.pdbx_strand_id
1 'polypeptide(L)'
;AEWSVMRKFIHNATQKRNRRNTRVERILRRVSRELSVLSVDSKISEDGGNAGKGKRTGLSQGADGRIGHDYRIFQEEGWTILAGKNGHDNDILTTTSKGDDHWFHAAGYPGSHVVVRSKDGKSLPPSVRKLAGGIAAWYSKAKTKSKVLIHWTRCKNVTKRKNSPPGQVMVRRYSAFSTGPINPIGRPSALSRL
;
A
#
# COMPACT_ATOMS: atom_id res chain seq x y z
N ALA A 1 -30.59 -14.04 46.63
CA ALA A 1 -29.39 -14.44 45.88
C ALA A 1 -29.31 -13.89 44.45
N GLU A 2 -30.38 -13.34 43.86
CA GLU A 2 -30.36 -12.87 42.45
C GLU A 2 -29.85 -11.42 42.23
N TRP A 3 -29.92 -10.56 43.25
CA TRP A 3 -29.56 -9.13 43.13
C TRP A 3 -28.05 -8.82 43.03
N SER A 4 -27.19 -9.79 43.29
CA SER A 4 -25.73 -9.63 43.21
C SER A 4 -25.19 -9.89 41.80
N VAL A 5 -25.83 -10.81 41.06
CA VAL A 5 -25.49 -11.14 39.67
C VAL A 5 -25.95 -10.02 38.73
N MET A 6 -27.11 -9.43 38.98
CA MET A 6 -27.67 -8.33 38.18
C MET A 6 -26.84 -7.03 38.31
N ARG A 7 -26.30 -6.73 39.49
CA ARG A 7 -25.40 -5.58 39.69
C ARG A 7 -24.07 -5.72 38.95
N LYS A 8 -23.47 -6.91 38.93
CA LYS A 8 -22.26 -7.18 38.13
C LYS A 8 -22.53 -7.05 36.63
N PHE A 9 -23.72 -7.42 36.16
CA PHE A 9 -24.11 -7.27 34.76
C PHE A 9 -24.28 -5.81 34.34
N ILE A 10 -24.95 -5.01 35.17
CA ILE A 10 -25.14 -3.57 34.94
C ILE A 10 -23.78 -2.84 35.00
N HIS A 11 -22.91 -3.13 35.97
CA HIS A 11 -21.60 -2.50 36.08
C HIS A 11 -20.68 -2.83 34.89
N ASN A 12 -20.73 -4.06 34.37
CA ASN A 12 -20.01 -4.44 33.14
C ASN A 12 -20.61 -3.82 31.87
N ALA A 13 -21.93 -3.67 31.79
CA ALA A 13 -22.60 -3.02 30.66
C ALA A 13 -22.26 -1.52 30.59
N THR A 14 -22.17 -0.85 31.75
CA THR A 14 -21.76 0.56 31.86
C THR A 14 -20.28 0.74 31.52
N GLN A 15 -19.39 -0.16 31.96
CA GLN A 15 -17.97 -0.20 31.57
C GLN A 15 -17.77 -0.44 30.05
N LYS A 16 -18.60 -1.31 29.43
CA LYS A 16 -18.52 -1.63 28.00
C LYS A 16 -19.08 -0.51 27.11
N ARG A 17 -20.02 0.31 27.62
CA ARG A 17 -20.55 1.50 26.93
C ARG A 17 -19.59 2.69 27.02
N ASN A 18 -18.88 2.86 28.14
CA ASN A 18 -17.91 3.95 28.31
C ASN A 18 -16.65 3.81 27.43
N ARG A 19 -16.31 2.59 26.97
CA ARG A 19 -15.22 2.35 26.01
C ARG A 19 -15.56 2.72 24.56
N ARG A 20 -16.85 2.87 24.22
CA ARG A 20 -17.29 3.16 22.84
C ARG A 20 -17.28 4.64 22.47
N ASN A 21 -17.18 5.56 23.44
CA ASN A 21 -17.26 7.00 23.13
C ASN A 21 -15.93 7.73 22.91
N THR A 22 -14.79 7.04 22.97
CA THR A 22 -13.48 7.66 22.70
C THR A 22 -13.28 8.11 21.24
N ARG A 23 -14.10 7.60 20.31
CA ARG A 23 -14.03 7.96 18.88
C ARG A 23 -14.90 9.16 18.55
N VAL A 24 -16.11 9.25 19.10
CA VAL A 24 -17.01 10.39 18.93
C VAL A 24 -16.46 11.62 19.67
N GLU A 25 -15.93 11.45 20.88
CA GLU A 25 -15.27 12.56 21.60
C GLU A 25 -14.03 13.10 20.89
N ARG A 26 -13.28 12.24 20.17
CA ARG A 26 -12.15 12.68 19.33
C ARG A 26 -12.59 13.42 18.08
N ILE A 27 -13.71 13.03 17.48
CA ILE A 27 -14.30 13.70 16.32
C ILE A 27 -14.82 15.09 16.74
N LEU A 28 -15.55 15.18 17.85
CA LEU A 28 -16.07 16.44 18.39
C LEU A 28 -14.93 17.40 18.80
N ARG A 29 -13.85 16.90 19.41
CA ARG A 29 -12.64 17.70 19.69
C ARG A 29 -11.90 18.17 18.43
N ARG A 30 -12.08 17.51 17.29
CA ARG A 30 -11.44 17.88 16.02
C ARG A 30 -12.26 18.95 15.29
N VAL A 31 -13.58 18.78 15.23
CA VAL A 31 -14.50 19.79 14.70
C VAL A 31 -14.42 21.10 15.51
N SER A 32 -14.34 21.03 16.84
CA SER A 32 -14.18 22.23 17.69
C SER A 32 -12.86 22.99 17.48
N ARG A 33 -11.78 22.31 17.07
CA ARG A 33 -10.52 23.00 16.71
C ARG A 33 -10.55 23.57 15.30
N GLU A 34 -11.25 22.93 14.36
CA GLU A 34 -11.35 23.42 12.98
C GLU A 34 -12.18 24.70 12.89
N LEU A 35 -13.21 24.85 13.74
CA LEU A 35 -13.98 26.09 13.83
C LEU A 35 -13.19 27.29 14.37
N SER A 36 -12.17 27.08 15.22
CA SER A 36 -11.38 28.17 15.79
C SER A 36 -10.31 28.74 14.84
N VAL A 37 -9.97 28.04 13.74
CA VAL A 37 -8.93 28.48 12.79
C VAL A 37 -9.48 29.39 11.68
N LEU A 38 -10.81 29.51 11.56
CA LEU A 38 -11.46 30.25 10.49
C LEU A 38 -11.71 31.75 10.78
N SER A 39 -11.12 32.31 11.84
CA SER A 39 -11.41 33.70 12.25
C SER A 39 -10.18 34.62 12.37
N VAL A 40 -9.26 34.59 11.41
CA VAL A 40 -8.32 35.73 11.29
C VAL A 40 -8.34 36.23 9.85
N ASP A 41 -9.20 37.21 9.65
CA ASP A 41 -9.24 38.06 8.46
C ASP A 41 -7.98 38.91 8.31
N SER A 42 -7.54 38.95 7.06
CA SER A 42 -6.78 39.97 6.33
C SER A 42 -6.04 41.08 7.11
N LYS A 43 -4.75 41.25 6.81
CA LYS A 43 -4.15 42.57 6.54
C LYS A 43 -2.89 42.45 5.66
N ILE A 44 -2.78 43.41 4.75
CA ILE A 44 -1.93 43.49 3.55
C ILE A 44 -0.63 44.27 3.85
N SER A 45 0.38 44.07 2.97
CA SER A 45 1.56 44.94 2.63
C SER A 45 2.67 45.11 3.70
N GLU A 46 3.97 45.21 3.42
CA GLU A 46 4.73 45.54 2.19
C GLU A 46 6.23 45.14 2.34
N ASP A 47 6.85 44.86 1.19
CA ASP A 47 8.26 45.11 0.77
C ASP A 47 9.49 44.29 1.24
N GLY A 48 10.31 43.92 0.23
CA GLY A 48 11.78 43.73 0.33
C GLY A 48 12.39 42.32 0.44
N GLY A 49 13.01 41.82 -0.66
CA GLY A 49 14.33 41.16 -0.58
C GLY A 49 14.51 39.65 -0.89
N ASN A 50 14.93 39.37 -2.13
CA ASN A 50 15.97 38.40 -2.60
C ASN A 50 15.87 36.86 -2.43
N ALA A 51 16.20 36.19 -3.55
CA ALA A 51 16.84 34.87 -3.76
C ALA A 51 16.03 33.56 -3.64
N GLY A 52 15.85 32.88 -4.79
CA GLY A 52 16.11 31.43 -4.89
C GLY A 52 15.00 30.51 -5.43
N LYS A 53 15.17 30.10 -6.70
CA LYS A 53 14.73 28.82 -7.35
C LYS A 53 13.24 28.43 -7.26
N GLY A 54 12.53 28.74 -8.35
CA GLY A 54 11.15 28.30 -8.61
C GLY A 54 11.00 26.77 -8.73
N LYS A 55 10.26 26.20 -7.78
CA LYS A 55 9.58 24.90 -7.89
C LYS A 55 8.31 25.11 -8.71
N ARG A 56 8.21 24.46 -9.88
CA ARG A 56 6.94 24.39 -10.61
C ARG A 56 5.99 23.44 -9.90
N THR A 57 4.89 24.01 -9.48
CA THR A 57 3.70 23.42 -8.89
C THR A 57 2.90 22.65 -9.93
N GLY A 58 2.17 21.63 -9.46
CA GLY A 58 1.11 20.97 -10.21
C GLY A 58 1.08 19.47 -9.96
N LEU A 59 0.16 18.99 -9.12
CA LEU A 59 -1.05 18.29 -9.58
C LEU A 59 -1.78 17.63 -8.40
N SER A 60 -3.03 18.08 -8.23
CA SER A 60 -4.23 17.35 -7.79
C SER A 60 -4.06 16.12 -6.90
N GLN A 61 -4.22 16.30 -5.59
CA GLN A 61 -4.49 15.22 -4.65
C GLN A 61 -5.99 14.93 -4.60
N GLY A 62 -6.39 13.84 -5.27
CA GLY A 62 -7.69 13.21 -5.06
C GLY A 62 -7.73 12.50 -3.70
N ALA A 63 -8.86 12.62 -3.02
CA ALA A 63 -9.09 12.24 -1.64
C ALA A 63 -9.25 10.71 -1.42
N ASP A 64 -8.37 10.13 -0.59
CA ASP A 64 -8.70 9.08 0.39
C ASP A 64 -7.65 9.13 1.51
N GLY A 65 -8.07 9.59 2.69
CA GLY A 65 -7.24 9.87 3.86
C GLY A 65 -6.74 8.62 4.60
N ARG A 66 -6.10 7.69 3.89
CA ARG A 66 -5.08 6.80 4.46
C ARG A 66 -3.74 7.45 4.16
N ILE A 67 -2.73 7.34 5.02
CA ILE A 67 -1.37 7.76 4.62
C ILE A 67 -1.00 6.87 3.43
N GLY A 68 -1.19 7.39 2.23
CA GLY A 68 -1.29 6.61 1.01
C GLY A 68 0.10 6.19 0.58
N HIS A 69 0.49 4.97 0.92
CA HIS A 69 1.67 4.39 0.31
C HIS A 69 1.42 4.32 -1.20
N ASP A 70 2.19 5.10 -1.94
CA ASP A 70 2.02 5.27 -3.36
C ASP A 70 2.68 4.07 -4.06
N TYR A 71 1.90 3.00 -4.26
CA TYR A 71 2.31 1.85 -5.07
C TYR A 71 2.11 2.16 -6.55
N ARG A 72 2.89 1.51 -7.40
CA ARG A 72 2.52 1.43 -8.82
C ARG A 72 1.37 0.44 -8.96
N ILE A 73 0.31 0.83 -9.66
CA ILE A 73 -0.89 0.02 -9.84
C ILE A 73 -1.04 -0.32 -11.32
N PHE A 74 -1.28 -1.59 -11.61
CA PHE A 74 -1.57 -2.09 -12.96
C PHE A 74 -2.80 -2.99 -12.92
N GLN A 75 -3.45 -3.13 -14.07
CA GLN A 75 -4.62 -3.98 -14.27
C GLN A 75 -4.39 -4.85 -15.50
N GLU A 76 -4.67 -6.15 -15.39
CA GLU A 76 -4.59 -7.11 -16.51
C GLU A 76 -5.67 -8.17 -16.31
N GLU A 77 -6.56 -8.38 -17.28
CA GLU A 77 -7.65 -9.37 -17.18
C GLU A 77 -8.50 -9.19 -15.89
N GLY A 78 -8.66 -7.92 -15.48
CA GLY A 78 -9.32 -7.48 -14.24
C GLY A 78 -8.57 -7.83 -12.96
N TRP A 79 -7.32 -8.28 -13.01
CA TRP A 79 -6.47 -8.54 -11.84
C TRP A 79 -5.66 -7.30 -11.49
N THR A 80 -5.71 -6.89 -10.23
CA THR A 80 -4.91 -5.78 -9.71
C THR A 80 -3.50 -6.24 -9.38
N ILE A 81 -2.51 -5.59 -9.97
CA ILE A 81 -1.08 -5.79 -9.71
C ILE A 81 -0.54 -4.52 -9.03
N LEU A 82 0.14 -4.69 -7.90
CA LEU A 82 0.75 -3.62 -7.13
C LEU A 82 2.26 -3.81 -7.09
N ALA A 83 3.05 -2.75 -7.25
CA ALA A 83 4.50 -2.80 -7.11
C ALA A 83 5.01 -1.68 -6.18
N GLY A 84 5.81 -2.05 -5.17
CA GLY A 84 6.42 -1.08 -4.26
C GLY A 84 7.44 -0.19 -4.97
N LYS A 85 7.59 1.08 -4.55
CA LYS A 85 8.54 2.02 -5.16
C LYS A 85 9.90 2.02 -4.49
N ASN A 86 9.96 1.63 -3.22
CA ASN A 86 11.17 1.53 -2.40
C ASN A 86 11.05 0.41 -1.35
N GLY A 87 12.07 0.24 -0.51
CA GLY A 87 12.09 -0.81 0.53
C GLY A 87 10.99 -0.68 1.59
N HIS A 88 10.62 0.54 2.00
CA HIS A 88 9.53 0.75 2.95
C HIS A 88 8.17 0.39 2.32
N ASP A 89 7.93 0.81 1.08
CA ASP A 89 6.72 0.44 0.35
C ASP A 89 6.64 -1.08 0.14
N ASN A 90 7.78 -1.73 -0.15
CA ASN A 90 7.87 -3.17 -0.28
C ASN A 90 7.45 -3.89 1.02
N ASP A 91 7.96 -3.44 2.17
CA ASP A 91 7.60 -4.01 3.47
C ASP A 91 6.11 -3.88 3.74
N ILE A 92 5.56 -2.68 3.52
CA ILE A 92 4.15 -2.40 3.79
C ILE A 92 3.26 -3.18 2.82
N LEU A 93 3.59 -3.16 1.53
CA LEU A 93 2.87 -3.93 0.51
C LEU A 93 2.83 -5.41 0.87
N THR A 94 3.98 -5.97 1.29
CA THR A 94 4.09 -7.40 1.58
C THR A 94 3.35 -7.79 2.85
N THR A 95 3.49 -6.99 3.91
CA THR A 95 2.92 -7.30 5.23
C THR A 95 1.43 -6.97 5.36
N THR A 96 0.92 -6.05 4.56
CA THR A 96 -0.53 -5.68 4.54
C THR A 96 -1.34 -6.45 3.50
N SER A 97 -0.69 -7.23 2.64
CA SER A 97 -1.38 -8.06 1.65
C SER A 97 -2.05 -9.28 2.28
N LYS A 98 -3.15 -9.74 1.68
CA LYS A 98 -3.85 -10.93 2.15
C LYS A 98 -2.95 -12.15 1.98
N GLY A 99 -3.08 -13.13 2.87
CA GLY A 99 -2.25 -14.34 2.82
C GLY A 99 -2.30 -15.09 1.48
N ASP A 100 -3.44 -15.05 0.79
CA ASP A 100 -3.62 -15.68 -0.52
C ASP A 100 -3.30 -14.76 -1.71
N ASP A 101 -2.92 -13.50 -1.50
CA ASP A 101 -2.36 -12.69 -2.59
C ASP A 101 -1.06 -13.32 -3.11
N HIS A 102 -0.70 -13.06 -4.37
CA HIS A 102 0.49 -13.63 -4.99
C HIS A 102 1.63 -12.63 -4.96
N TRP A 103 2.74 -12.99 -4.35
CA TRP A 103 3.94 -12.18 -4.23
C TRP A 103 4.99 -12.61 -5.26
N PHE A 104 5.72 -11.64 -5.81
CA PHE A 104 6.75 -11.81 -6.83
C PHE A 104 7.98 -10.95 -6.52
N HIS A 105 9.16 -11.46 -6.86
CA HIS A 105 10.43 -10.73 -6.79
C HIS A 105 11.48 -11.30 -7.76
N ALA A 106 12.37 -10.45 -8.25
CA ALA A 106 13.50 -10.85 -9.08
C ALA A 106 14.57 -11.59 -8.24
N ALA A 107 14.83 -12.85 -8.54
CA ALA A 107 15.76 -13.68 -7.76
C ALA A 107 17.19 -13.16 -7.89
N GLY A 108 17.87 -12.95 -6.77
CA GLY A 108 19.27 -12.48 -6.74
C GLY A 108 19.48 -11.00 -7.03
N TYR A 109 18.41 -10.23 -7.25
CA TYR A 109 18.51 -8.80 -7.57
C TYR A 109 17.70 -7.94 -6.60
N PRO A 110 18.25 -6.82 -6.10
CA PRO A 110 17.44 -5.81 -5.43
C PRO A 110 16.36 -5.27 -6.39
N GLY A 111 15.12 -5.15 -5.92
CA GLY A 111 14.01 -4.65 -6.72
C GLY A 111 12.71 -4.48 -5.95
N SER A 112 11.66 -4.14 -6.70
CA SER A 112 10.30 -4.04 -6.16
C SER A 112 9.74 -5.39 -5.74
N HIS A 113 9.02 -5.41 -4.63
CA HIS A 113 8.05 -6.45 -4.35
C HIS A 113 6.82 -6.17 -5.21
N VAL A 114 6.32 -7.20 -5.89
CA VAL A 114 5.12 -7.11 -6.70
C VAL A 114 4.07 -8.05 -6.13
N VAL A 115 2.85 -7.57 -5.96
CA VAL A 115 1.72 -8.35 -5.43
C VAL A 115 0.56 -8.32 -6.40
N VAL A 116 0.03 -9.49 -6.75
CA VAL A 116 -1.23 -9.63 -7.47
C VAL A 116 -2.33 -10.01 -6.50
N ARG A 117 -3.40 -9.20 -6.46
CA ARG A 117 -4.54 -9.43 -5.56
C ARG A 117 -5.29 -10.70 -5.94
N SER A 118 -5.48 -11.60 -4.99
CA SER A 118 -6.25 -12.82 -5.21
C SER A 118 -7.73 -12.50 -5.49
N LYS A 119 -8.35 -13.28 -6.36
CA LYS A 119 -9.81 -13.33 -6.55
C LYS A 119 -10.33 -14.65 -6.01
N ASP A 120 -11.43 -14.61 -5.27
CA ASP A 120 -11.99 -15.80 -4.63
C ASP A 120 -12.33 -16.87 -5.67
N GLY A 121 -11.93 -18.11 -5.40
CA GLY A 121 -12.16 -19.27 -6.27
C GLY A 121 -11.39 -19.26 -7.60
N LYS A 122 -10.54 -18.26 -7.88
CA LYS A 122 -9.81 -18.16 -9.15
C LYS A 122 -8.31 -18.42 -8.98
N SER A 123 -7.76 -19.27 -9.83
CA SER A 123 -6.32 -19.42 -9.99
C SER A 123 -5.74 -18.22 -10.74
N LEU A 124 -4.48 -17.90 -10.49
CA LEU A 124 -3.80 -16.81 -11.19
C LEU A 124 -3.48 -17.24 -12.64
N PRO A 125 -3.99 -16.53 -13.66
CA PRO A 125 -3.72 -16.87 -15.05
C PRO A 125 -2.21 -16.78 -15.38
N PRO A 126 -1.67 -17.65 -16.25
CA PRO A 126 -0.27 -17.60 -16.65
C PRO A 126 0.16 -16.26 -17.28
N SER A 127 -0.73 -15.60 -18.03
CA SER A 127 -0.52 -14.27 -18.64
C SER A 127 -0.26 -13.20 -17.57
N VAL A 128 -1.18 -13.06 -16.61
CA VAL A 128 -1.08 -12.14 -15.47
C VAL A 128 0.15 -12.45 -14.62
N ARG A 129 0.44 -13.73 -14.37
CA ARG A 129 1.64 -14.17 -13.65
C ARG A 129 2.92 -13.73 -14.36
N LYS A 130 3.00 -13.93 -15.68
CA LYS A 130 4.15 -13.50 -16.49
C LYS A 130 4.30 -11.98 -16.50
N LEU A 131 3.19 -11.24 -16.60
CA LEU A 131 3.20 -9.78 -16.51
C LEU A 131 3.73 -9.29 -15.15
N ALA A 132 3.22 -9.82 -14.04
CA ALA A 132 3.68 -9.47 -12.71
C ALA A 132 5.18 -9.76 -12.51
N GLY A 133 5.66 -10.92 -12.99
CA GLY A 133 7.09 -11.24 -12.99
C GLY A 133 7.93 -10.30 -13.86
N GLY A 134 7.43 -9.93 -15.04
CA GLY A 134 8.10 -8.97 -15.92
C GLY A 134 8.18 -7.57 -15.33
N ILE A 135 7.13 -7.15 -14.60
CA ILE A 135 7.13 -5.88 -13.84
C ILE A 135 8.15 -5.94 -12.69
N ALA A 136 8.23 -7.07 -11.97
CA ALA A 136 9.24 -7.26 -10.92
C ALA A 136 10.67 -7.20 -11.49
N ALA A 137 10.91 -7.82 -12.65
CA ALA A 137 12.19 -7.72 -13.35
C ALA A 137 12.48 -6.28 -13.82
N TRP A 138 11.49 -5.57 -14.37
CA TRP A 138 11.65 -4.20 -14.84
C TRP A 138 12.00 -3.20 -13.72
N TYR A 139 11.38 -3.34 -12.56
CA TYR A 139 11.69 -2.52 -11.38
C TYR A 139 12.74 -3.16 -10.46
N SER A 140 13.68 -3.90 -11.03
CA SER A 140 14.84 -4.45 -10.33
C SER A 140 16.14 -4.00 -10.98
N LYS A 141 17.27 -4.32 -10.34
CA LYS A 141 18.60 -4.18 -10.95
C LYS A 141 18.83 -5.10 -12.17
N ALA A 142 17.92 -6.03 -12.45
CA ALA A 142 17.96 -6.90 -13.62
C ALA A 142 17.25 -6.34 -14.87
N LYS A 143 16.81 -5.07 -14.86
CA LYS A 143 16.04 -4.43 -15.94
C LYS A 143 16.63 -4.57 -17.35
N THR A 144 17.95 -4.65 -17.49
CA THR A 144 18.64 -4.75 -18.79
C THR A 144 18.95 -6.19 -19.21
N LYS A 145 18.60 -7.19 -18.38
CA LYS A 145 18.81 -8.61 -18.70
C LYS A 145 17.74 -9.10 -19.66
N SER A 146 18.10 -10.01 -20.56
CA SER A 146 17.17 -10.64 -21.51
C SER A 146 16.17 -11.58 -20.83
N LYS A 147 16.63 -12.30 -19.80
CA LYS A 147 15.83 -13.20 -18.96
C LYS A 147 16.23 -13.05 -17.49
N VAL A 148 15.24 -13.09 -16.62
CA VAL A 148 15.39 -12.97 -15.16
C VAL A 148 14.60 -14.10 -14.51
N LEU A 149 15.19 -14.77 -13.52
CA LEU A 149 14.48 -15.74 -12.70
C LEU A 149 13.60 -14.99 -11.70
N ILE A 150 12.31 -15.33 -11.65
CA ILE A 150 11.34 -14.70 -10.76
C ILE A 150 10.91 -15.71 -9.72
N HIS A 151 11.10 -15.37 -8.45
CA HIS A 151 10.47 -16.08 -7.34
C HIS A 151 9.04 -15.61 -7.19
N TRP A 152 8.11 -16.55 -7.06
CA TRP A 152 6.72 -16.23 -6.78
C TRP A 152 6.12 -17.23 -5.78
N THR A 153 5.21 -16.73 -4.95
CA THR A 153 4.55 -17.51 -3.90
C THR A 153 3.29 -16.80 -3.42
N ARG A 154 2.57 -17.39 -2.46
CA ARG A 154 1.50 -16.69 -1.74
C ARG A 154 2.10 -15.80 -0.65
N CYS A 155 1.53 -14.63 -0.38
CA CYS A 155 2.02 -13.69 0.63
C CYS A 155 2.14 -14.33 2.03
N LYS A 156 1.30 -15.32 2.38
CA LYS A 156 1.42 -16.10 3.64
C LYS A 156 2.74 -16.85 3.80
N ASN A 157 3.48 -17.07 2.71
CA ASN A 157 4.80 -17.71 2.72
C ASN A 157 5.95 -16.69 2.84
N VAL A 158 5.64 -15.39 2.88
CA VAL A 158 6.61 -14.30 2.96
C VAL A 158 6.48 -13.65 4.33
N THR A 159 7.60 -13.43 5.02
CA THR A 159 7.58 -12.86 6.37
C THR A 159 8.70 -11.85 6.54
N LYS A 160 8.37 -10.71 7.15
CA LYS A 160 9.33 -9.72 7.60
C LYS A 160 9.81 -10.07 9.00
N ARG A 161 11.13 -10.24 9.19
CA ARG A 161 11.70 -10.39 10.55
C ARG A 161 11.76 -9.03 11.22
N LYS A 162 11.57 -8.99 12.54
CA LYS A 162 11.74 -7.77 13.33
C LYS A 162 13.17 -7.24 13.11
N ASN A 163 13.29 -5.93 12.95
CA ASN A 163 14.55 -5.21 12.74
C ASN A 163 15.32 -5.56 11.44
N SER A 164 14.75 -6.29 10.48
CA SER A 164 15.44 -6.46 9.20
C SER A 164 15.37 -5.18 8.33
N PRO A 165 16.43 -4.85 7.57
CA PRO A 165 16.47 -3.71 6.65
C PRO A 165 15.23 -3.55 5.77
N PRO A 166 14.80 -2.33 5.41
CA PRO A 166 13.63 -2.10 4.58
C PRO A 166 13.62 -2.95 3.29
N GLY A 167 12.50 -3.61 3.02
CA GLY A 167 12.30 -4.50 1.88
C GLY A 167 12.87 -5.92 2.07
N GLN A 168 13.70 -6.16 3.09
CA GLN A 168 14.25 -7.50 3.32
C GLN A 168 13.22 -8.43 3.97
N VAL A 169 12.90 -9.52 3.27
CA VAL A 169 11.93 -10.54 3.68
C VAL A 169 12.52 -11.95 3.64
N MET A 170 11.93 -12.85 4.42
CA MET A 170 12.18 -14.29 4.38
C MET A 170 11.07 -14.96 3.59
N VAL A 171 11.42 -15.82 2.62
CA VAL A 171 10.46 -16.58 1.81
C VAL A 171 10.58 -18.06 2.18
N ARG A 172 9.53 -18.62 2.79
CA ARG A 172 9.54 -20.01 3.29
C ARG A 172 9.48 -21.04 2.17
N ARG A 173 8.68 -20.76 1.14
CA ARG A 173 8.40 -21.63 0.01
C ARG A 173 8.15 -20.76 -1.21
N TYR A 174 8.71 -21.10 -2.34
CA TYR A 174 8.46 -20.40 -3.60
C TYR A 174 8.52 -21.37 -4.77
N SER A 175 7.89 -20.98 -5.86
CA SER A 175 8.15 -21.53 -7.18
C SER A 175 8.90 -20.48 -7.99
N ALA A 176 9.55 -20.89 -9.06
CA ALA A 176 10.29 -19.99 -9.93
C ALA A 176 9.92 -20.17 -11.40
N PHE A 177 10.00 -19.08 -12.16
CA PHE A 177 9.91 -19.13 -13.62
C PHE A 177 10.79 -18.02 -14.21
N SER A 178 11.19 -18.17 -15.47
CA SER A 178 11.98 -17.16 -16.17
C SER A 178 11.10 -16.27 -17.03
N THR A 179 11.33 -14.96 -16.99
CA THR A 179 10.72 -13.99 -17.91
C THR A 179 11.66 -12.83 -18.17
N GLY A 180 11.50 -12.16 -19.31
CA GLY A 180 12.17 -10.88 -19.56
C GLY A 180 11.49 -9.73 -18.79
N PRO A 181 12.22 -8.62 -18.54
CA PRO A 181 11.64 -7.37 -18.05
C PRO A 181 10.55 -6.85 -18.99
N ILE A 182 9.39 -6.45 -18.44
CA ILE A 182 8.28 -5.88 -19.21
C ILE A 182 8.13 -4.41 -18.80
N ASN A 183 8.32 -3.49 -19.75
CA ASN A 183 8.07 -2.06 -19.52
C ASN A 183 6.56 -1.81 -19.41
N PRO A 184 6.02 -1.42 -18.24
CA PRO A 184 4.59 -1.19 -18.10
C PRO A 184 4.14 0.18 -18.62
N ILE A 185 5.06 1.13 -18.88
CA ILE A 185 4.73 2.48 -19.37
C ILE A 185 4.37 2.45 -20.87
N GLY A 186 4.90 1.47 -21.62
CA GLY A 186 4.65 1.31 -23.05
C GLY A 186 3.41 0.48 -23.40
N ARG A 187 2.67 -0.03 -22.40
CA ARG A 187 1.39 -0.71 -22.65
C ARG A 187 0.27 0.32 -22.52
N PRO A 188 -0.53 0.57 -23.57
CA PRO A 188 -1.74 1.38 -23.39
C PRO A 188 -2.61 0.70 -22.32
N SER A 189 -2.95 1.47 -21.30
CA SER A 189 -3.98 1.10 -20.34
C SER A 189 -5.23 0.67 -21.12
N ALA A 190 -5.76 -0.53 -20.84
CA ALA A 190 -7.02 -0.98 -21.45
C ALA A 190 -8.21 -0.03 -21.14
N LEU A 191 -8.03 0.94 -20.24
CA LEU A 191 -9.02 1.97 -19.91
C LEU A 191 -9.00 3.19 -20.84
N SER A 192 -8.17 3.23 -21.88
CA SER A 192 -8.15 4.34 -22.86
C SER A 192 -8.78 3.99 -24.22
N ARG A 193 -9.61 2.93 -24.29
CA ARG A 193 -10.37 2.55 -25.49
C ARG A 193 -11.85 2.32 -25.16
N LEU A 194 -12.46 3.30 -24.52
CA LEU A 194 -13.90 3.55 -24.49
C LEU A 194 -14.08 5.05 -24.70
#